data_AF-A0A819WE79-F1
#
_entry.id   AF-A0A819WE79-F1
#
_cell.length_a   1.000
_cell.length_b   1.000
_cell.length_c   1.000
_cell.angle_alpha   90.00
_cell.angle_beta   90.00
_cell.angle_gamma   90.00
#
_symmetry.space_group_name_H-M   'P 1'
#
loop_
_entity.id
_entity.type
_entity.pdbx_description
1 polymer ?
#
loop_
_entity_poly.entity_id
_entity_poly.type
_entity_poly.pdbx_seq_one_letter_code
_entity_poly.pdbx_strand_id
1 'polypeptide(L)'
;MKPIVFSALPDKFEETYSTVLEALVLYAQTNNVILNPTSILIDFEQAAFNAFKKLFPNANILFCHFHFAKNIMKRLKKLRLNDELKKDNVKREIANVLSLPLLPPNKITAAFFDTVEVLESINRNFKPFLNYVEKTYIINAKSTSKKISYHFIHANTTILFENNITLAIFIKTVIHFILSSVIEHKCSFFNVDFNLQKSTIPDLIIFLSPYIDILRVNCTKCYLSNSYIQIAEIAHLIVRNRQNKWSLAIDLNVYSKNQQFRLFDCVKRGENNFLLQSINFPFYNHSTIPYDEVLEQSLITYNINISNLHILYLDNNQFKIKPVNSNNLYPEGTIDLKILNTINKHHNSLFILKSNLISFTKSNDLRLLQGKTINYINVSEEEIQKFTSFVQKLITSDTNHQGYIQSCVRGDYNNQLLFFNIGGNYRFCPKKGSHHQHNSVAILVDTKKLTYTIRCKDSQCNNISFIWNTIE
;
A
#
# COMPACT_ATOMS: atom_id res chain seq x y z
N MET A 1 -16.40 8.08 41.48
CA MET A 1 -15.38 9.03 40.96
C MET A 1 -15.63 10.39 41.57
N LYS A 2 -14.61 11.03 42.14
CA LYS A 2 -14.65 12.47 42.46
C LYS A 2 -13.94 13.20 41.31
N PRO A 3 -14.54 14.22 40.69
CA PRO A 3 -13.84 15.00 39.67
C PRO A 3 -12.66 15.73 40.31
N ILE A 4 -11.49 15.63 39.68
CA ILE A 4 -10.24 16.21 40.21
C ILE A 4 -9.93 17.52 39.50
N VAL A 5 -10.18 17.60 38.19
CA VAL A 5 -9.90 18.77 37.36
C VAL A 5 -11.04 18.97 36.36
N PHE A 6 -11.39 20.24 36.12
CA PHE A 6 -12.29 20.66 35.07
C PHE A 6 -11.53 21.54 34.08
N SER A 7 -11.79 21.34 32.79
CA SER A 7 -11.27 22.20 31.73
C SER A 7 -12.35 22.43 30.69
N ALA A 8 -12.55 23.69 30.32
CA ALA A 8 -13.45 24.09 29.24
C ALA A 8 -12.62 24.23 27.96
N LEU A 9 -12.93 23.39 26.96
CA LEU A 9 -12.17 23.35 25.72
C LEU A 9 -12.92 24.09 24.61
N PRO A 10 -12.23 24.90 23.78
CA PRO A 10 -12.83 25.59 22.64
C PRO A 10 -13.18 24.63 21.49
N ASP A 11 -12.46 23.51 21.38
CA ASP A 11 -12.60 22.53 20.33
C ASP A 11 -12.12 21.14 20.77
N LYS A 12 -11.99 20.23 19.80
CA LYS A 12 -11.63 18.83 19.95
C LYS A 12 -10.36 18.47 19.18
N PHE A 13 -9.44 19.43 19.01
CA PHE A 13 -8.17 19.19 18.32
C PHE A 13 -7.10 18.63 19.26
N GLU A 14 -6.15 17.90 18.68
CA GLU A 14 -5.06 17.27 19.42
C GLU A 14 -4.19 18.29 20.17
N GLU A 15 -3.94 19.45 19.56
CA GLU A 15 -3.20 20.56 20.16
C GLU A 15 -3.90 21.10 21.41
N THR A 16 -5.24 21.24 21.35
CA THR A 16 -6.07 21.68 22.48
C THR A 16 -6.01 20.68 23.64
N TYR A 17 -6.10 19.38 23.35
CA TYR A 17 -5.93 18.34 24.36
C TYR A 17 -4.52 18.35 24.95
N SER A 18 -3.49 18.45 24.11
CA SER A 18 -2.09 18.46 24.55
C SER A 18 -1.81 19.62 25.49
N THR A 19 -2.28 20.83 25.14
CA THR A 19 -2.09 22.04 25.95
C THR A 19 -2.66 21.88 27.36
N VAL A 20 -3.88 21.33 27.49
CA VAL A 20 -4.52 21.13 28.79
C VAL A 20 -3.84 20.04 29.61
N LEU A 21 -3.38 18.97 28.97
CA LEU A 21 -2.67 17.90 29.66
C LEU A 21 -1.26 18.34 30.10
N GLU A 22 -0.56 19.13 29.29
CA GLU A 22 0.73 19.73 29.65
C GLU A 22 0.58 20.68 30.85
N ALA A 23 -0.45 21.53 30.83
CA ALA A 23 -0.79 22.38 31.97
C ALA A 23 -1.11 21.57 33.25
N LEU A 24 -1.81 20.45 33.10
CA LEU A 24 -2.10 19.54 34.22
C LEU A 24 -0.83 18.89 34.79
N VAL A 25 0.08 18.42 33.92
CA VAL A 25 1.36 17.84 34.33
C VAL A 25 2.20 18.89 35.05
N LEU A 26 2.30 20.09 34.50
CA LEU A 26 3.03 21.20 35.12
C LEU A 26 2.44 21.56 36.49
N TYR A 27 1.11 21.66 36.60
CA TYR A 27 0.44 21.92 37.87
C TYR A 27 0.70 20.83 38.90
N ALA A 28 0.69 19.56 38.50
CA ALA A 28 0.99 18.47 39.42
C ALA A 28 2.45 18.54 39.90
N GLN A 29 3.40 18.80 39.00
CA GLN A 29 4.82 18.94 39.32
C GLN A 29 5.09 20.09 40.29
N THR A 30 4.47 21.26 40.10
CA THR A 30 4.64 22.40 41.02
C THR A 30 4.06 22.14 42.40
N ASN A 31 3.16 21.16 42.54
CA ASN A 31 2.60 20.70 43.80
C ASN A 31 3.25 19.40 44.32
N ASN A 32 4.44 19.04 43.82
CA ASN A 32 5.18 17.83 44.20
C ASN A 32 4.42 16.51 43.97
N VAL A 33 3.52 16.49 42.98
CA VAL A 33 2.79 15.30 42.55
C VAL A 33 3.30 14.86 41.18
N ILE A 34 3.76 13.61 41.08
CA ILE A 34 4.19 13.02 39.80
C ILE A 34 3.00 12.28 39.19
N LEU A 35 2.51 12.74 38.04
CA LEU A 35 1.50 12.03 37.28
C LEU A 35 2.16 10.92 36.45
N ASN A 36 2.00 9.67 36.89
CA ASN A 36 2.46 8.49 36.16
C ASN A 36 1.35 7.44 36.08
N PRO A 37 0.29 7.69 35.28
CA PRO A 37 -0.83 6.76 35.17
C PRO A 37 -0.40 5.47 34.48
N THR A 38 -0.78 4.32 35.06
CA THR A 38 -0.60 3.01 34.42
C THR A 38 -1.69 2.72 33.38
N SER A 39 -2.86 3.35 33.52
CA SER A 39 -3.98 3.22 32.60
C SER A 39 -4.76 4.52 32.51
N ILE A 40 -5.22 4.84 31.30
CA ILE A 40 -5.97 6.06 30.99
C ILE A 40 -7.25 5.64 30.26
N LEU A 41 -8.41 5.93 30.85
CA LEU A 41 -9.71 5.65 30.24
C LEU A 41 -10.26 6.92 29.61
N ILE A 42 -10.39 6.94 28.28
CA ILE A 42 -10.87 8.10 27.52
C ILE A 42 -12.06 7.76 26.63
N ASP A 43 -12.70 8.79 26.10
CA ASP A 43 -13.68 8.64 25.03
C ASP A 43 -13.00 8.15 23.75
N PHE A 44 -13.78 7.50 22.87
CA PHE A 44 -13.28 7.03 21.58
C PHE A 44 -13.10 8.20 20.61
N GLU A 45 -12.04 8.98 20.84
CA GLU A 45 -11.70 10.19 20.10
C GLU A 45 -10.21 10.23 19.77
N GLN A 46 -9.88 10.35 18.48
CA GLN A 46 -8.51 10.24 17.98
C GLN A 46 -7.58 11.33 18.52
N ALA A 47 -8.07 12.58 18.59
CA ALA A 47 -7.30 13.71 19.06
C ALA A 47 -6.88 13.55 20.54
N ALA A 48 -7.82 13.11 21.38
CA ALA A 48 -7.53 12.79 22.78
C ALA A 48 -6.55 11.61 22.88
N PHE A 49 -6.76 10.54 22.10
CA PHE A 49 -5.84 9.39 22.09
C PHE A 49 -4.40 9.81 21.77
N ASN A 50 -4.20 10.59 20.71
CA ASN A 50 -2.87 11.04 20.30
C ASN A 50 -2.21 11.92 21.39
N ALA A 51 -2.95 12.88 21.95
CA ALA A 51 -2.43 13.76 23.00
C ALA A 51 -2.03 12.99 24.28
N PHE A 52 -2.88 12.06 24.75
CA PHE A 52 -2.55 11.21 25.89
C PHE A 52 -1.40 10.24 25.60
N LYS A 53 -1.32 9.69 24.38
CA LYS A 53 -0.22 8.79 23.99
C LYS A 53 1.11 9.52 23.90
N LYS A 54 1.09 10.78 23.45
CA LYS A 54 2.26 11.66 23.40
C LYS A 54 2.77 11.97 24.81
N LEU A 55 1.89 12.33 25.74
CA LEU A 55 2.29 12.72 27.10
C LEU A 55 2.57 11.55 28.04
N PHE A 56 1.84 10.44 27.90
CA PHE A 56 1.97 9.25 28.74
C PHE A 56 2.20 8.00 27.88
N PRO A 57 3.36 7.88 27.21
CA PRO A 57 3.62 6.81 26.23
C PRO A 57 3.57 5.41 26.83
N ASN A 58 3.86 5.28 28.12
CA ASN A 58 3.89 4.02 28.85
C ASN A 58 2.52 3.62 29.43
N ALA A 59 1.54 4.53 29.43
CA ALA A 59 0.22 4.23 29.96
C ALA A 59 -0.60 3.38 28.98
N ASN A 60 -1.37 2.43 29.50
CA ASN A 60 -2.33 1.70 28.69
C ASN A 60 -3.57 2.56 28.45
N ILE A 61 -3.81 2.97 27.20
CA ILE A 61 -4.96 3.79 26.83
C ILE A 61 -6.14 2.87 26.51
N LEU A 62 -7.20 3.01 27.29
CA LEU A 62 -8.45 2.28 27.20
C LEU A 62 -9.57 3.22 26.74
N PHE A 63 -10.56 2.66 26.07
CA PHE A 63 -11.73 3.41 25.65
C PHE A 63 -12.95 3.10 26.51
N CYS A 64 -13.69 4.14 26.86
CA CYS A 64 -14.82 4.05 27.78
C CYS A 64 -16.01 3.33 27.13
N HIS A 65 -16.29 2.10 27.60
CA HIS A 65 -17.44 1.31 27.16
C HIS A 65 -18.77 2.02 27.44
N PHE A 66 -18.88 2.73 28.57
CA PHE A 66 -20.09 3.48 28.90
C PHE A 66 -20.42 4.54 27.83
N HIS A 67 -19.42 5.30 27.36
CA HIS A 67 -19.62 6.30 26.32
C HIS A 67 -19.91 5.66 24.96
N PHE A 68 -19.27 4.53 24.64
CA PHE A 68 -19.62 3.73 23.48
C PHE A 68 -21.09 3.29 23.52
N ALA A 69 -21.54 2.64 24.59
CA ALA A 69 -22.91 2.18 24.75
C ALA A 69 -23.92 3.33 24.67
N LYS A 70 -23.62 4.45 25.34
CA LYS A 70 -24.43 5.68 25.29
C LYS A 70 -24.55 6.22 23.86
N ASN A 71 -23.47 6.23 23.09
CA ASN A 71 -23.46 6.70 21.71
C ASN A 71 -24.25 5.77 20.77
N ILE A 72 -24.14 4.45 20.95
CA ILE A 72 -24.95 3.45 20.25
C ILE A 72 -26.44 3.70 20.49
N MET A 73 -26.85 3.81 21.75
CA MET A 73 -28.26 4.06 22.10
C MET A 73 -28.76 5.41 21.60
N LYS A 74 -27.94 6.47 21.70
CA LYS A 74 -28.26 7.80 21.15
C LYS A 74 -28.44 7.76 19.63
N ARG A 75 -27.63 6.96 18.92
CA ARG A 75 -27.75 6.80 17.47
C ARG A 75 -29.03 6.09 17.07
N LEU A 76 -29.38 4.99 17.75
CA LEU A 76 -30.63 4.26 17.53
C LEU A 76 -31.85 5.15 17.75
N LYS A 77 -31.84 5.94 18.84
CA LYS A 77 -32.90 6.91 19.13
C LYS A 77 -33.01 7.99 18.05
N LYS A 78 -31.88 8.53 17.57
CA LYS A 78 -31.84 9.53 16.49
C LYS A 78 -32.43 9.00 15.18
N LEU A 79 -32.23 7.71 14.92
CA LEU A 79 -32.77 7.02 13.74
C LEU A 79 -34.21 6.51 13.93
N ARG A 80 -34.84 6.83 15.07
CA ARG A 80 -36.22 6.43 15.41
C ARG A 80 -36.44 4.91 15.42
N LEU A 81 -35.41 4.14 15.79
CA LEU A 81 -35.46 2.68 15.85
C LEU A 81 -35.92 2.13 17.21
N ASN A 82 -36.43 2.97 18.12
CA ASN A 82 -36.76 2.56 19.49
C ASN A 82 -37.87 1.51 19.53
N ASP A 83 -38.83 1.55 18.61
CA ASP A 83 -39.90 0.57 18.56
C ASP A 83 -39.40 -0.82 18.14
N GLU A 84 -38.36 -0.89 17.31
CA GLU A 84 -37.72 -2.16 16.94
C GLU A 84 -37.02 -2.81 18.14
N LEU A 85 -36.51 -2.00 19.08
CA LEU A 85 -35.88 -2.48 20.31
C LEU A 85 -36.87 -3.17 21.27
N LYS A 86 -38.18 -3.20 20.97
CA LYS A 86 -39.14 -4.01 21.73
C LYS A 86 -39.05 -5.49 21.37
N LYS A 87 -38.57 -5.83 20.16
CA LYS A 87 -38.45 -7.20 19.67
C LYS A 87 -37.21 -7.87 20.24
N ASP A 88 -37.35 -9.07 20.80
CA ASP A 88 -36.26 -9.73 21.53
C ASP A 88 -35.09 -10.16 20.63
N ASN A 89 -35.37 -10.52 19.37
CA ASN A 89 -34.32 -10.78 18.38
C ASN A 89 -33.46 -9.53 18.11
N VAL A 90 -34.07 -8.35 17.99
CA VAL A 90 -33.35 -7.08 17.80
C VAL A 90 -32.57 -6.71 19.06
N LYS A 91 -33.15 -6.85 20.26
CA LYS A 91 -32.44 -6.58 21.52
C LYS A 91 -31.17 -7.40 21.63
N ARG A 92 -31.23 -8.68 21.27
CA ARG A 92 -30.08 -9.58 21.26
C ARG A 92 -29.00 -9.09 20.30
N GLU A 93 -29.35 -8.72 19.08
CA GLU A 93 -28.37 -8.23 18.11
C GLU A 93 -27.76 -6.87 18.52
N ILE A 94 -28.55 -5.98 19.12
CA ILE A 94 -28.00 -4.74 19.68
C ILE A 94 -27.10 -5.02 20.88
N ALA A 95 -27.40 -6.02 21.71
CA ALA A 95 -26.50 -6.48 22.76
C ALA A 95 -25.20 -7.05 22.17
N ASN A 96 -25.26 -7.77 21.04
CA ASN A 96 -24.08 -8.22 20.31
C ASN A 96 -23.21 -7.03 19.87
N VAL A 97 -23.81 -5.97 19.29
CA VAL A 97 -23.09 -4.72 18.96
C VAL A 97 -22.43 -4.09 20.19
N LEU A 98 -23.14 -4.04 21.32
CA LEU A 98 -22.62 -3.48 22.58
C LEU A 98 -21.48 -4.33 23.19
N SER A 99 -21.45 -5.63 22.89
CA SER A 99 -20.41 -6.56 23.34
C SER A 99 -19.15 -6.58 22.48
N LEU A 100 -19.19 -5.97 21.27
CA LEU A 100 -18.05 -6.00 20.34
C LEU A 100 -16.71 -5.58 20.98
N PRO A 101 -16.61 -4.52 21.81
CA PRO A 101 -15.33 -4.13 22.42
C PRO A 101 -14.78 -5.14 23.42
N LEU A 102 -15.58 -6.11 23.85
CA LEU A 102 -15.19 -7.15 24.81
C LEU A 102 -14.58 -8.38 24.11
N LEU A 103 -14.66 -8.44 22.79
CA LEU A 103 -14.09 -9.52 22.01
C LEU A 103 -12.59 -9.29 21.76
N PRO A 104 -11.81 -10.37 21.55
CA PRO A 104 -10.46 -10.26 21.00
C PRO A 104 -10.45 -9.45 19.69
N PRO A 105 -9.48 -8.54 19.47
CA PRO A 105 -9.48 -7.63 18.30
C PRO A 105 -9.65 -8.31 16.94
N ASN A 106 -9.12 -9.53 16.80
CA ASN A 106 -9.22 -10.33 15.59
C ASN A 106 -10.64 -10.90 15.32
N LYS A 107 -11.53 -10.93 16.33
CA LYS A 107 -12.90 -11.45 16.22
C LYS A 107 -13.96 -10.34 16.03
N ILE A 108 -13.64 -9.10 16.37
CA ILE A 108 -14.58 -7.95 16.35
C ILE A 108 -15.24 -7.77 14.98
N THR A 109 -14.45 -7.77 13.90
CA THR A 109 -14.97 -7.51 12.55
C THR A 109 -15.92 -8.59 12.06
N ALA A 110 -15.57 -9.87 12.28
CA ALA A 110 -16.44 -10.99 11.88
C ALA A 110 -17.77 -10.95 12.64
N ALA A 111 -17.71 -10.82 13.97
CA ALA A 111 -18.92 -10.73 14.81
C ALA A 111 -19.81 -9.53 14.45
N PHE A 112 -19.22 -8.40 14.05
CA PHE A 112 -19.98 -7.26 13.57
C PHE A 112 -20.72 -7.56 12.25
N PHE A 113 -20.07 -8.19 11.26
CA PHE A 113 -20.72 -8.50 9.99
C PHE A 113 -21.80 -9.58 10.12
N ASP A 114 -21.64 -10.55 11.03
CA ASP A 114 -22.71 -11.49 11.37
C ASP A 114 -23.95 -10.73 11.90
N THR A 115 -23.72 -9.72 12.73
CA THR A 115 -24.80 -8.85 13.26
C THR A 115 -25.44 -7.99 12.17
N VAL A 116 -24.67 -7.54 11.18
CA VAL A 116 -25.16 -6.75 10.03
C VAL A 116 -26.17 -7.55 9.22
N GLU A 117 -25.84 -8.79 8.87
CA GLU A 117 -26.71 -9.66 8.06
C GLU A 117 -28.06 -9.90 8.75
N VAL A 118 -28.04 -10.16 10.06
CA VAL A 118 -29.27 -10.38 10.85
C VAL A 118 -30.09 -9.10 10.96
N LEU A 119 -29.49 -7.96 11.30
CA LEU A 119 -30.24 -6.71 11.48
C LEU A 119 -30.80 -6.16 10.16
N GLU A 120 -30.07 -6.24 9.05
CA GLU A 120 -30.57 -5.80 7.74
C GLU A 120 -31.71 -6.69 7.21
N SER A 121 -31.68 -8.00 7.51
CA SER A 121 -32.76 -8.91 7.14
C SER A 121 -34.03 -8.69 7.99
N ILE A 122 -33.88 -8.29 9.27
CA ILE A 122 -35.01 -7.92 10.13
C ILE A 122 -35.63 -6.59 9.68
N ASN A 123 -34.81 -5.55 9.49
CA ASN A 123 -35.28 -4.24 9.04
C ASN A 123 -34.16 -3.45 8.36
N ARG A 124 -34.32 -3.17 7.06
CA ARG A 124 -33.34 -2.39 6.26
C ARG A 124 -33.05 -0.99 6.83
N ASN A 125 -33.92 -0.44 7.68
CA ASN A 125 -33.69 0.84 8.36
C ASN A 125 -32.56 0.78 9.40
N PHE A 126 -32.01 -0.40 9.71
CA PHE A 126 -30.77 -0.52 10.50
C PHE A 126 -29.52 -0.16 9.70
N LYS A 127 -29.56 -0.13 8.36
CA LYS A 127 -28.39 0.17 7.52
C LYS A 127 -27.68 1.49 7.87
N PRO A 128 -28.37 2.62 8.11
CA PRO A 128 -27.72 3.87 8.56
C PRO A 128 -27.12 3.80 9.97
N PHE A 129 -27.63 2.91 10.83
CA PHE A 129 -27.05 2.63 12.15
C PHE A 129 -25.78 1.79 12.00
N LEU A 130 -25.84 0.70 11.24
CA LEU A 130 -24.72 -0.20 10.99
C LEU A 130 -23.56 0.53 10.30
N ASN A 131 -23.85 1.35 9.28
CA ASN A 131 -22.84 2.21 8.64
C ASN A 131 -22.16 3.18 9.61
N TYR A 132 -22.87 3.66 10.64
CA TYR A 132 -22.28 4.50 11.67
C TYR A 132 -21.34 3.67 12.57
N VAL A 133 -21.79 2.50 13.03
CA VAL A 133 -20.95 1.62 13.87
C VAL A 133 -19.70 1.19 13.11
N GLU A 134 -19.88 0.77 11.86
CA GLU A 134 -18.82 0.36 10.97
C GLU A 134 -17.79 1.49 10.79
N LYS A 135 -18.23 2.68 10.34
CA LYS A 135 -17.31 3.80 10.08
C LYS A 135 -16.63 4.30 11.34
N THR A 136 -17.37 4.44 12.44
CA THR A 136 -16.88 5.08 13.65
C THR A 136 -16.02 4.14 14.50
N TYR A 137 -16.35 2.85 14.59
CA TYR A 137 -15.73 1.92 15.55
C TYR A 137 -15.04 0.72 14.90
N ILE A 138 -15.35 0.35 13.64
CA ILE A 138 -14.79 -0.85 12.98
C ILE A 138 -13.74 -0.48 11.93
N ILE A 139 -14.07 0.40 10.99
CA ILE A 139 -13.17 0.91 9.93
C ILE A 139 -12.15 1.88 10.53
N ASN A 140 -12.56 2.79 11.42
CA ASN A 140 -11.57 3.63 12.11
C ASN A 140 -10.68 2.83 13.09
N ALA A 141 -11.07 1.60 13.45
CA ALA A 141 -10.21 0.65 14.18
C ALA A 141 -9.36 -0.24 13.22
N LYS A 142 -9.68 -0.25 11.92
CA LYS A 142 -8.93 -0.94 10.85
C LYS A 142 -8.84 -0.05 9.61
N SER A 143 -7.77 0.74 9.57
CA SER A 143 -7.18 1.36 8.36
C SER A 143 -7.33 2.88 8.20
N THR A 144 -6.15 3.46 8.19
CA THR A 144 -5.67 4.55 7.34
C THR A 144 -5.79 4.30 5.82
N SER A 145 -6.68 3.44 5.27
CA SER A 145 -6.70 3.16 3.83
C SER A 145 -8.05 3.47 3.14
N LYS A 146 -8.29 4.76 2.89
CA LYS A 146 -9.23 5.23 1.84
C LYS A 146 -8.84 4.80 0.40
N LYS A 147 -7.77 4.01 0.23
CA LYS A 147 -7.20 3.61 -1.06
C LYS A 147 -6.63 2.19 -0.98
N ILE A 148 -7.14 1.30 -1.82
CA ILE A 148 -6.51 0.02 -2.11
C ILE A 148 -5.41 0.28 -3.15
N SER A 149 -4.19 -0.18 -2.87
CA SER A 149 -3.02 0.08 -3.72
C SER A 149 -2.13 -1.15 -3.75
N TYR A 150 -2.02 -1.78 -4.92
CA TYR A 150 -1.13 -2.91 -5.16
C TYR A 150 -0.07 -2.54 -6.19
N HIS A 151 1.16 -3.03 -5.99
CA HIS A 151 2.23 -2.99 -7.00
C HIS A 151 2.44 -4.42 -7.47
N PHE A 152 2.24 -4.66 -8.77
CA PHE A 152 2.48 -5.97 -9.38
C PHE A 152 3.83 -5.92 -10.09
N ILE A 153 4.77 -6.74 -9.63
CA ILE A 153 6.13 -6.82 -10.17
C ILE A 153 6.35 -8.27 -10.57
N HIS A 154 6.64 -8.48 -11.85
CA HIS A 154 6.92 -9.82 -12.36
C HIS A 154 8.42 -10.06 -12.24
N ALA A 155 8.82 -10.78 -11.20
CA ALA A 155 10.22 -11.15 -10.95
C ALA A 155 10.60 -12.46 -11.63
N ASN A 156 11.91 -12.69 -11.81
CA ASN A 156 12.49 -13.93 -12.34
C ASN A 156 11.99 -14.33 -13.74
N THR A 157 11.76 -13.34 -14.60
CA THR A 157 11.26 -13.55 -15.96
C THR A 157 12.40 -13.79 -16.94
N THR A 158 12.15 -14.60 -17.96
CA THR A 158 13.07 -14.77 -19.10
C THR A 158 12.87 -13.71 -20.18
N ILE A 159 11.84 -12.87 -20.05
CA ILE A 159 11.50 -11.78 -20.98
C ILE A 159 11.48 -10.46 -20.22
N LEU A 160 12.29 -9.50 -20.67
CA LEU A 160 12.30 -8.12 -20.21
C LEU A 160 11.79 -7.19 -21.30
N PHE A 161 11.23 -6.05 -20.90
CA PHE A 161 10.94 -4.96 -21.82
C PHE A 161 12.18 -4.07 -21.94
N GLU A 162 12.49 -3.61 -23.16
CA GLU A 162 13.62 -2.71 -23.41
C GLU A 162 13.62 -1.47 -22.51
N ASN A 163 12.42 -0.95 -22.24
CA ASN A 163 12.20 0.14 -21.31
C ASN A 163 10.73 0.15 -20.85
N ASN A 164 10.43 1.02 -19.90
CA ASN A 164 9.08 1.15 -19.37
C ASN A 164 8.07 1.76 -20.36
N ILE A 165 8.52 2.45 -21.41
CA ILE A 165 7.64 2.98 -22.48
C ILE A 165 7.14 1.81 -23.35
N THR A 166 8.02 0.88 -23.73
CA THR A 166 7.66 -0.34 -24.46
C THR A 166 6.66 -1.18 -23.66
N LEU A 167 6.87 -1.31 -22.34
CA LEU A 167 5.91 -1.94 -21.43
C LEU A 167 4.55 -1.21 -21.43
N ALA A 168 4.56 0.14 -21.42
CA ALA A 168 3.35 0.95 -21.48
C ALA A 168 2.51 0.65 -22.72
N ILE A 169 3.17 0.63 -23.88
CA ILE A 169 2.52 0.38 -25.18
C ILE A 169 1.93 -1.03 -25.17
N PHE A 170 2.70 -2.02 -24.71
CA PHE A 170 2.23 -3.40 -24.61
C PHE A 170 0.98 -3.53 -23.72
N ILE A 171 1.03 -2.98 -22.51
CA ILE A 171 -0.10 -3.01 -21.58
C ILE A 171 -1.33 -2.31 -22.18
N LYS A 172 -1.15 -1.15 -22.83
CA LYS A 172 -2.24 -0.44 -23.50
C LYS A 172 -2.85 -1.26 -24.65
N THR A 173 -2.02 -1.89 -25.49
CA THR A 173 -2.48 -2.76 -26.58
C THR A 173 -3.30 -3.93 -26.04
N VAL A 174 -2.85 -4.57 -24.96
CA VAL A 174 -3.56 -5.70 -24.37
C VAL A 174 -4.87 -5.29 -23.70
N ILE A 175 -4.88 -4.19 -22.94
CA ILE A 175 -6.12 -3.67 -22.34
C ILE A 175 -7.13 -3.28 -23.42
N HIS A 176 -6.67 -2.58 -24.46
CA HIS A 176 -7.52 -2.19 -25.58
C HIS A 176 -8.14 -3.42 -26.25
N PHE A 177 -7.32 -4.44 -26.53
CA PHE A 177 -7.79 -5.71 -27.09
C PHE A 177 -8.84 -6.37 -26.20
N ILE A 178 -8.54 -6.55 -24.90
CA ILE A 178 -9.44 -7.20 -23.95
C ILE A 178 -10.78 -6.46 -23.84
N LEU A 179 -10.77 -5.13 -23.77
CA LEU A 179 -12.00 -4.33 -23.70
C LEU A 179 -12.78 -4.37 -25.01
N SER A 180 -12.10 -4.33 -26.15
CA SER A 180 -12.74 -4.45 -27.47
C SER A 180 -13.43 -5.81 -27.62
N SER A 181 -12.80 -6.89 -27.17
CA SER A 181 -13.39 -8.22 -27.20
C SER A 181 -14.56 -8.40 -26.22
N VAL A 182 -14.61 -7.64 -25.11
CA VAL A 182 -15.84 -7.59 -24.27
C VAL A 182 -16.99 -6.92 -25.02
N ILE A 183 -16.72 -5.92 -25.84
CA ILE A 183 -17.74 -5.23 -26.64
C ILE A 183 -18.23 -6.12 -27.80
N GLU A 184 -17.31 -6.84 -28.45
CA GLU A 184 -17.64 -7.79 -29.52
C GLU A 184 -18.36 -9.04 -28.99
N HIS A 185 -18.19 -9.37 -27.71
CA HIS A 185 -18.88 -10.50 -27.09
C HIS A 185 -20.39 -10.32 -27.18
N LYS A 186 -21.07 -11.33 -27.71
CA LYS A 186 -22.53 -11.39 -27.78
C LYS A 186 -23.04 -12.52 -26.89
N CYS A 187 -23.96 -12.20 -25.98
CA CYS A 187 -24.72 -13.18 -25.21
C CYS A 187 -26.16 -12.69 -24.96
N SER A 188 -26.95 -13.51 -24.26
CA SER A 188 -28.34 -13.18 -23.90
C SER A 188 -28.48 -11.91 -23.04
N PHE A 189 -27.42 -11.47 -22.37
CA PHE A 189 -27.44 -10.31 -21.45
C PHE A 189 -26.72 -9.08 -22.01
N PHE A 190 -25.88 -9.27 -23.02
CA PHE A 190 -25.07 -8.21 -23.61
C PHE A 190 -24.95 -8.46 -25.11
N ASN A 191 -25.68 -7.66 -25.89
CA ASN A 191 -25.69 -7.71 -27.33
C ASN A 191 -25.85 -6.30 -27.88
N VAL A 192 -24.73 -5.62 -28.11
CA VAL A 192 -24.70 -4.22 -28.53
C VAL A 192 -23.92 -4.12 -29.82
N ASP A 193 -24.47 -3.48 -30.84
CA ASP A 193 -23.75 -3.28 -32.10
C ASP A 193 -22.83 -2.08 -31.95
N PHE A 194 -21.54 -2.31 -32.14
CA PHE A 194 -20.51 -1.30 -32.01
C PHE A 194 -19.54 -1.40 -33.18
N ASN A 195 -19.27 -0.27 -33.82
CA ASN A 195 -18.29 -0.19 -34.88
C ASN A 195 -16.95 0.23 -34.28
N LEU A 196 -15.99 -0.72 -34.21
CA LEU A 196 -14.62 -0.49 -33.76
C LEU A 196 -13.83 0.32 -34.82
N GLN A 197 -14.17 1.59 -35.01
CA GLN A 197 -13.21 2.54 -35.57
C GLN A 197 -12.13 2.85 -34.52
N LYS A 198 -11.04 3.54 -34.91
CA LYS A 198 -9.90 3.89 -34.03
C LYS A 198 -10.40 4.47 -32.70
N SER A 199 -10.47 3.63 -31.67
CA SER A 199 -11.04 3.92 -30.37
C SER A 199 -9.94 3.84 -29.33
N THR A 200 -9.96 4.74 -28.36
CA THR A 200 -9.00 4.75 -27.24
C THR A 200 -9.56 3.97 -26.06
N ILE A 201 -8.71 3.56 -25.11
CA ILE A 201 -9.17 2.88 -23.88
C ILE A 201 -10.26 3.69 -23.13
N PRO A 202 -10.13 5.02 -22.95
CA PRO A 202 -11.21 5.84 -22.40
C PRO A 202 -12.54 5.71 -23.16
N ASP A 203 -12.52 5.69 -24.49
CA ASP A 203 -13.73 5.57 -25.30
C ASP A 203 -14.42 4.21 -25.05
N LEU A 204 -13.64 3.13 -24.98
CA LEU A 204 -14.14 1.79 -24.66
C LEU A 204 -14.75 1.72 -23.25
N ILE A 205 -14.12 2.37 -22.26
CA ILE A 205 -14.64 2.42 -20.87
C ILE A 205 -15.95 3.20 -20.81
N ILE A 206 -16.04 4.34 -21.51
CA ILE A 206 -17.27 5.14 -21.58
C ILE A 206 -18.39 4.31 -22.23
N PHE A 207 -18.10 3.61 -23.31
CA PHE A 207 -19.08 2.75 -23.98
C PHE A 207 -19.57 1.60 -23.08
N LEU A 208 -18.66 0.95 -22.36
CA LEU A 208 -19.00 -0.17 -21.46
C LEU A 208 -19.69 0.29 -20.17
N SER A 209 -19.55 1.56 -19.79
CA SER A 209 -20.01 2.11 -18.50
C SER A 209 -21.46 1.78 -18.07
N PRO A 210 -22.49 1.81 -18.94
CA PRO A 210 -23.84 1.49 -18.52
C PRO A 210 -24.07 -0.02 -18.36
N TYR A 211 -23.15 -0.85 -18.86
CA TYR A 211 -23.28 -2.32 -18.87
C TYR A 211 -22.39 -3.01 -17.84
N ILE A 212 -21.43 -2.31 -17.22
CA ILE A 212 -20.44 -2.90 -16.30
C ILE A 212 -21.09 -3.76 -15.21
N ASP A 213 -22.12 -3.26 -14.54
CA ASP A 213 -22.74 -3.98 -13.43
C ASP A 213 -23.50 -5.23 -13.91
N ILE A 214 -24.10 -5.18 -15.10
CA ILE A 214 -24.74 -6.34 -15.74
C ILE A 214 -23.69 -7.38 -16.14
N LEU A 215 -22.58 -6.94 -16.75
CA LEU A 215 -21.49 -7.82 -17.17
C LEU A 215 -20.87 -8.57 -15.97
N ARG A 216 -20.71 -7.90 -14.82
CA ARG A 216 -20.18 -8.51 -13.60
C ARG A 216 -21.03 -9.64 -13.06
N VAL A 217 -22.34 -9.45 -13.04
CA VAL A 217 -23.28 -10.41 -12.42
C VAL A 217 -23.69 -11.50 -13.40
N ASN A 218 -23.94 -11.14 -14.65
CA ASN A 218 -24.62 -12.04 -15.60
C ASN A 218 -23.65 -12.71 -16.58
N CYS A 219 -22.46 -12.15 -16.81
CA CYS A 219 -21.48 -12.71 -17.77
C CYS A 219 -20.37 -13.53 -17.08
N THR A 220 -20.71 -14.24 -16.00
CA THR A 220 -19.80 -15.11 -15.24
C THR A 220 -19.47 -16.42 -15.96
N LYS A 221 -20.33 -16.85 -16.90
CA LYS A 221 -20.12 -18.03 -17.76
C LYS A 221 -19.66 -17.67 -19.17
N CYS A 222 -19.51 -16.38 -19.46
CA CYS A 222 -19.04 -15.89 -20.75
C CYS A 222 -17.52 -15.75 -20.72
N TYR A 223 -16.86 -16.17 -21.80
CA TYR A 223 -15.40 -16.15 -21.91
C TYR A 223 -14.96 -15.40 -23.17
N LEU A 224 -13.81 -14.75 -23.08
CA LEU A 224 -13.11 -14.22 -24.24
C LEU A 224 -12.70 -15.38 -25.16
N SER A 225 -12.91 -15.22 -26.47
CA SER A 225 -12.53 -16.18 -27.52
C SER A 225 -11.09 -16.66 -27.31
N ASN A 226 -10.90 -17.97 -27.18
CA ASN A 226 -9.61 -18.64 -26.98
C ASN A 226 -8.87 -18.34 -25.65
N SER A 227 -9.58 -17.93 -24.60
CA SER A 227 -8.98 -17.77 -23.27
C SER A 227 -9.90 -18.26 -22.16
N TYR A 228 -9.29 -18.72 -21.05
CA TYR A 228 -10.02 -19.04 -19.83
C TYR A 228 -10.34 -17.79 -18.97
N ILE A 229 -10.46 -16.60 -19.58
CA ILE A 229 -10.75 -15.34 -18.89
C ILE A 229 -12.25 -15.05 -19.03
N GLN A 230 -12.91 -14.85 -17.90
CA GLN A 230 -14.33 -14.53 -17.89
C GLN A 230 -14.57 -13.06 -18.24
N ILE A 231 -15.63 -12.80 -18.99
CA ILE A 231 -16.08 -11.44 -19.30
C ILE A 231 -16.37 -10.66 -18.00
N ALA A 232 -16.95 -11.32 -17.00
CA ALA A 232 -17.15 -10.74 -15.67
C ALA A 232 -15.83 -10.28 -15.01
N GLU A 233 -14.75 -11.07 -15.06
CA GLU A 233 -13.45 -10.70 -14.48
C GLU A 233 -12.87 -9.42 -15.09
N ILE A 234 -13.06 -9.25 -16.41
CA ILE A 234 -12.61 -8.04 -17.12
C ILE A 234 -13.46 -6.83 -16.70
N ALA A 235 -14.77 -7.00 -16.53
CA ALA A 235 -15.64 -5.94 -16.03
C ALA A 235 -15.26 -5.47 -14.61
N HIS A 236 -14.59 -6.30 -13.81
CA HIS A 236 -14.03 -5.89 -12.52
C HIS A 236 -12.80 -4.97 -12.62
N LEU A 237 -12.15 -4.89 -13.79
CA LEU A 237 -11.08 -3.92 -14.03
C LEU A 237 -11.57 -2.47 -14.15
N ILE A 238 -12.85 -2.27 -14.47
CA ILE A 238 -13.43 -0.95 -14.66
C ILE A 238 -14.09 -0.51 -13.35
N VAL A 239 -13.44 0.34 -12.59
CA VAL A 239 -13.87 0.78 -11.25
C VAL A 239 -14.33 2.23 -11.25
N ARG A 240 -15.07 2.63 -10.21
CA ARG A 240 -15.41 4.03 -9.99
C ARG A 240 -14.31 4.74 -9.24
N ASN A 241 -13.86 5.88 -9.76
CA ASN A 241 -12.88 6.73 -9.08
C ASN A 241 -13.53 7.62 -8.00
N ARG A 242 -12.72 8.47 -7.34
CA ARG A 242 -13.19 9.40 -6.30
C ARG A 242 -14.26 10.40 -6.77
N GLN A 243 -14.31 10.69 -8.07
CA GLN A 243 -15.32 11.54 -8.69
C GLN A 243 -16.53 10.75 -9.20
N ASN A 244 -16.66 9.48 -8.81
CA ASN A 244 -17.73 8.57 -9.23
C ASN A 244 -17.78 8.34 -10.75
N LYS A 245 -16.67 8.56 -11.47
CA LYS A 245 -16.52 8.26 -12.90
C LYS A 245 -15.89 6.89 -13.10
N TRP A 246 -16.30 6.18 -14.15
CA TRP A 246 -15.70 4.91 -14.53
C TRP A 246 -14.27 5.11 -15.05
N SER A 247 -13.36 4.26 -14.58
CA SER A 247 -11.93 4.30 -14.89
C SER A 247 -11.32 2.92 -14.75
N LEU A 248 -10.14 2.72 -15.33
CA LEU A 248 -9.40 1.48 -15.16
C LEU A 248 -8.79 1.39 -13.75
N ALA A 249 -8.82 0.21 -13.14
CA ALA A 249 -8.15 -0.08 -11.87
C ALA A 249 -6.62 -0.07 -11.98
N ILE A 250 -6.10 -0.31 -13.19
CA ILE A 250 -4.67 -0.26 -13.52
C ILE A 250 -4.29 1.19 -13.80
N ASP A 251 -3.31 1.71 -13.05
CA ASP A 251 -2.77 3.04 -13.26
C ASP A 251 -1.81 3.04 -14.47
N LEU A 252 -2.24 3.62 -15.58
CA LEU A 252 -1.43 3.71 -16.81
C LEU A 252 -0.46 4.89 -16.79
N ASN A 253 -0.50 5.76 -15.78
CA ASN A 253 0.35 6.95 -15.72
C ASN A 253 1.75 6.67 -15.13
N VAL A 254 1.96 5.47 -14.57
CA VAL A 254 3.25 5.06 -13.98
C VAL A 254 4.29 4.67 -15.03
N TYR A 255 3.92 4.61 -16.31
CA TYR A 255 4.86 4.24 -17.38
C TYR A 255 5.42 5.49 -18.08
N SER A 256 6.18 6.29 -17.33
CA SER A 256 6.78 7.55 -17.82
C SER A 256 8.32 7.52 -17.68
N LYS A 257 9.04 8.29 -18.50
CA LYS A 257 10.50 8.33 -18.44
C LYS A 257 10.97 8.74 -17.04
N ASN A 258 11.89 7.96 -16.45
CA ASN A 258 12.41 8.17 -15.10
C ASN A 258 11.35 8.15 -13.99
N GLN A 259 10.28 7.35 -14.17
CA GLN A 259 9.26 7.20 -13.14
C GLN A 259 9.86 6.69 -11.82
N GLN A 260 9.49 7.35 -10.73
CA GLN A 260 9.78 6.87 -9.39
C GLN A 260 8.73 5.85 -8.95
N PHE A 261 9.20 4.68 -8.53
CA PHE A 261 8.39 3.68 -7.87
C PHE A 261 8.76 3.60 -6.39
N ARG A 262 7.74 3.49 -5.54
CA ARG A 262 7.95 3.30 -4.11
C ARG A 262 8.58 1.93 -3.88
N LEU A 263 9.69 1.91 -3.15
CA LEU A 263 10.40 0.68 -2.79
C LEU A 263 9.58 -0.17 -1.82
N PHE A 264 9.88 -1.47 -1.78
CA PHE A 264 9.36 -2.37 -0.77
C PHE A 264 9.70 -1.87 0.64
N ASP A 265 8.77 -2.07 1.55
CA ASP A 265 8.81 -1.62 2.95
C ASP A 265 8.99 -0.11 3.15
N CYS A 266 8.69 0.69 2.12
CA CYS A 266 8.70 2.16 2.22
C CYS A 266 7.29 2.75 2.28
N VAL A 267 7.16 3.87 2.97
CA VAL A 267 5.94 4.69 3.05
C VAL A 267 6.05 5.94 2.18
N LYS A 268 4.90 6.55 1.85
CA LYS A 268 4.91 7.90 1.28
C LYS A 268 5.12 8.90 2.41
N ARG A 269 5.76 10.04 2.11
CA ARG A 269 5.94 11.11 3.09
C ARG A 269 4.59 11.56 3.65
N GLY A 270 4.44 11.54 4.97
CA GLY A 270 3.20 11.89 5.67
C GLY A 270 2.15 10.78 5.74
N GLU A 271 2.48 9.56 5.31
CA GLU A 271 1.60 8.39 5.34
C GLU A 271 2.23 7.26 6.14
N ASN A 272 1.40 6.41 6.75
CA ASN A 272 1.85 5.26 7.57
C ASN A 272 1.59 3.91 6.88
N ASN A 273 1.30 3.92 5.58
CA ASN A 273 0.91 2.72 4.82
C ASN A 273 2.12 2.17 4.04
N PHE A 274 2.81 1.19 4.62
CA PHE A 274 3.98 0.52 4.05
C PHE A 274 3.64 -0.25 2.76
N LEU A 275 4.60 -0.34 1.83
CA LEU A 275 4.48 -1.26 0.69
C LEU A 275 4.96 -2.65 1.10
N LEU A 276 4.03 -3.48 1.58
CA LEU A 276 4.33 -4.82 2.08
C LEU A 276 3.94 -5.89 1.06
N GLN A 277 4.46 -7.10 1.25
CA GLN A 277 4.11 -8.25 0.44
C GLN A 277 2.65 -8.63 0.70
N SER A 278 1.88 -8.84 -0.38
CA SER A 278 0.49 -9.26 -0.24
C SER A 278 0.42 -10.70 0.25
N ILE A 279 -0.35 -10.93 1.32
CA ILE A 279 -0.62 -12.27 1.87
C ILE A 279 -1.48 -13.10 0.89
N ASN A 280 -2.16 -12.45 -0.06
CA ASN A 280 -3.16 -13.04 -0.94
C ASN A 280 -2.62 -13.40 -2.34
N PHE A 281 -1.30 -13.47 -2.54
CA PHE A 281 -0.72 -13.71 -3.86
C PHE A 281 -0.53 -15.20 -4.18
N PRO A 282 -1.14 -15.75 -5.24
CA PRO A 282 -1.30 -17.20 -5.43
C PRO A 282 -0.11 -17.94 -6.08
N PHE A 283 1.09 -17.34 -6.16
CA PHE A 283 2.22 -17.93 -6.90
C PHE A 283 3.47 -18.23 -6.06
N TYR A 284 3.41 -18.06 -4.74
CA TYR A 284 4.54 -18.39 -3.89
C TYR A 284 4.10 -19.31 -2.76
N ASN A 285 4.69 -20.51 -2.71
CA ASN A 285 4.64 -21.34 -1.51
C ASN A 285 5.06 -20.47 -0.33
N HIS A 286 4.23 -20.39 0.71
CA HIS A 286 4.44 -19.57 1.90
C HIS A 286 5.63 -20.01 2.78
N SER A 287 6.59 -20.76 2.22
CA SER A 287 7.93 -20.89 2.78
C SER A 287 8.62 -19.53 2.75
N THR A 288 9.06 -19.08 3.91
CA THR A 288 9.74 -17.82 4.22
C THR A 288 10.79 -17.42 3.17
N ILE A 289 10.38 -16.64 2.17
CA ILE A 289 11.33 -15.95 1.28
C ILE A 289 12.08 -14.93 2.15
N PRO A 290 13.42 -14.94 2.17
CA PRO A 290 14.20 -13.96 2.90
C PRO A 290 13.82 -12.53 2.48
N TYR A 291 13.86 -11.60 3.44
CA TYR A 291 13.55 -10.19 3.19
C TYR A 291 14.36 -9.61 2.01
N ASP A 292 15.65 -9.95 1.94
CA ASP A 292 16.56 -9.48 0.90
C ASP A 292 16.11 -9.93 -0.49
N GLU A 293 15.63 -11.17 -0.61
CA GLU A 293 15.12 -11.71 -1.86
C GLU A 293 13.80 -11.04 -2.27
N VAL A 294 12.90 -10.73 -1.32
CA VAL A 294 11.66 -9.97 -1.61
C VAL A 294 11.99 -8.53 -2.03
N LEU A 295 12.94 -7.89 -1.35
CA LEU A 295 13.40 -6.56 -1.69
C LEU A 295 14.00 -6.54 -3.10
N GLU A 296 14.89 -7.48 -3.41
CA GLU A 296 15.50 -7.65 -4.73
C GLU A 296 14.45 -7.89 -5.83
N GLN A 297 13.52 -8.81 -5.61
CA GLN A 297 12.43 -9.10 -6.56
C GLN A 297 11.47 -7.91 -6.72
N SER A 298 11.39 -7.01 -5.74
CA SER A 298 10.58 -5.78 -5.83
C SER A 298 11.25 -4.66 -6.63
N LEU A 299 12.53 -4.77 -6.97
CA LEU A 299 13.22 -3.77 -7.76
C LEU A 299 12.90 -4.00 -9.25
N ILE A 300 12.18 -3.05 -9.85
CA ILE A 300 11.72 -3.14 -11.25
C ILE A 300 12.89 -3.24 -12.26
N THR A 301 14.07 -2.77 -11.88
CA THR A 301 15.29 -2.82 -12.69
C THR A 301 16.18 -4.03 -12.41
N TYR A 302 15.80 -4.88 -11.45
CA TYR A 302 16.60 -6.02 -11.02
C TYR A 302 15.99 -7.31 -11.53
N ASN A 303 16.81 -8.19 -12.12
CA ASN A 303 16.38 -9.52 -12.53
C ASN A 303 17.50 -10.53 -12.21
N ILE A 304 17.14 -11.62 -11.54
CA ILE A 304 18.06 -12.64 -11.04
C ILE A 304 18.42 -13.67 -12.14
N ASN A 305 17.54 -13.85 -13.14
CA ASN A 305 17.73 -14.88 -14.16
C ASN A 305 18.41 -14.32 -15.43
N ILE A 306 19.74 -14.45 -15.48
CA ILE A 306 20.56 -13.94 -16.59
C ILE A 306 20.66 -14.97 -17.75
N SER A 307 20.39 -16.25 -17.48
CA SER A 307 20.38 -17.30 -18.50
C SER A 307 19.10 -17.26 -19.33
N ASN A 308 19.23 -17.24 -20.67
CA ASN A 308 18.13 -17.21 -21.63
C ASN A 308 17.22 -15.97 -21.55
N LEU A 309 17.83 -14.81 -21.25
CA LEU A 309 17.10 -13.55 -21.21
C LEU A 309 16.82 -13.02 -22.62
N HIS A 310 15.58 -12.59 -22.83
CA HIS A 310 15.09 -11.98 -24.07
C HIS A 310 14.61 -10.56 -23.80
N ILE A 311 14.92 -9.64 -24.71
CA ILE A 311 14.42 -8.27 -24.67
C ILE A 311 13.30 -8.13 -25.69
N LEU A 312 12.13 -7.75 -25.22
CA LEU A 312 11.00 -7.30 -26.01
C LEU A 312 11.14 -5.79 -26.24
N TYR A 313 11.23 -5.41 -27.51
CA TYR A 313 11.39 -4.02 -27.95
C TYR A 313 10.37 -3.67 -29.04
N LEU A 314 10.26 -2.39 -29.36
CA LEU A 314 9.39 -1.91 -30.42
C LEU A 314 10.23 -1.49 -31.62
N ASP A 315 9.93 -2.03 -32.80
CA ASP A 315 10.55 -1.65 -34.06
C ASP A 315 9.47 -1.47 -35.12
N ASN A 316 9.44 -0.31 -35.78
CA ASN A 316 8.41 0.07 -36.76
C ASN A 316 6.97 -0.21 -36.28
N ASN A 317 6.66 0.13 -35.01
CA ASN A 317 5.37 -0.14 -34.33
C ASN A 317 4.99 -1.62 -34.21
N GLN A 318 5.95 -2.53 -34.37
CA GLN A 318 5.77 -3.96 -34.12
C GLN A 318 6.62 -4.38 -32.94
N PHE A 319 6.07 -5.22 -32.07
CA PHE A 319 6.87 -5.82 -31.01
C PHE A 319 7.82 -6.84 -31.63
N LYS A 320 9.09 -6.80 -31.23
CA LYS A 320 10.11 -7.78 -31.61
C LYS A 320 10.79 -8.30 -30.36
N ILE A 321 11.41 -9.47 -30.45
CA ILE A 321 12.12 -10.09 -29.34
C ILE A 321 13.52 -10.50 -29.77
N LYS A 322 14.53 -10.17 -28.96
CA LYS A 322 15.92 -10.54 -29.22
C LYS A 322 16.56 -11.18 -27.98
N PRO A 323 17.35 -12.25 -28.11
CA PRO A 323 18.12 -12.79 -26.99
C PRO A 323 19.22 -11.80 -26.57
N VAL A 324 19.57 -11.80 -25.27
CA VAL A 324 20.68 -10.98 -24.73
C VAL A 324 22.01 -11.69 -24.86
N ASN A 325 22.01 -13.03 -24.92
CA ASN A 325 23.19 -13.84 -25.15
C ASN A 325 23.15 -14.43 -26.57
N SER A 326 24.08 -14.01 -27.43
CA SER A 326 24.49 -14.75 -28.61
C SER A 326 26.02 -14.70 -28.66
N ASN A 327 26.73 -15.76 -28.26
CA ASN A 327 27.27 -16.65 -29.29
C ASN A 327 26.20 -17.02 -30.33
N ASN A 328 26.36 -16.42 -31.52
CA ASN A 328 25.51 -16.49 -32.72
C ASN A 328 24.94 -17.88 -33.06
N LEU A 329 23.83 -18.31 -32.45
CA LEU A 329 23.16 -19.56 -32.84
C LEU A 329 21.63 -19.51 -32.94
N TYR A 330 20.97 -18.35 -32.76
CA TYR A 330 19.54 -18.22 -33.03
C TYR A 330 19.23 -16.95 -33.83
N PRO A 331 18.49 -17.02 -34.95
CA PRO A 331 18.21 -15.86 -35.79
C PRO A 331 17.26 -14.88 -35.08
N GLU A 332 17.38 -13.59 -35.42
CA GLU A 332 16.42 -12.56 -35.06
C GLU A 332 15.00 -12.99 -35.47
N GLY A 333 14.08 -13.07 -34.50
CA GLY A 333 12.68 -13.39 -34.76
C GLY A 333 11.83 -12.14 -34.81
N THR A 334 11.17 -11.88 -35.93
CA THR A 334 10.00 -11.00 -35.97
C THR A 334 8.84 -11.69 -35.25
N ILE A 335 8.27 -11.04 -34.23
CA ILE A 335 6.94 -11.45 -33.76
C ILE A 335 5.96 -10.93 -34.82
N ASP A 336 5.58 -11.81 -35.75
CA ASP A 336 4.57 -11.48 -36.75
C ASP A 336 3.27 -11.12 -36.02
N LEU A 337 2.78 -9.90 -36.22
CA LEU A 337 1.51 -9.45 -35.66
C LEU A 337 0.32 -10.29 -36.15
N LYS A 338 0.48 -11.08 -37.24
CA LYS A 338 -0.49 -12.13 -37.61
C LYS A 338 -0.53 -13.29 -36.62
N ILE A 339 0.55 -13.58 -35.89
CA ILE A 339 0.57 -14.57 -34.79
C ILE A 339 -0.13 -13.99 -33.53
N LEU A 340 -0.09 -12.67 -33.34
CA LEU A 340 -0.93 -11.99 -32.33
C LEU A 340 -2.42 -11.93 -32.75
N ASN A 341 -2.74 -11.86 -34.05
CA ASN A 341 -4.12 -11.99 -34.57
C ASN A 341 -4.62 -13.44 -34.62
N THR A 342 -3.71 -14.42 -34.72
CA THR A 342 -4.05 -15.84 -34.64
C THR A 342 -3.92 -16.28 -33.19
N ILE A 343 -4.88 -15.81 -32.35
CA ILE A 343 -4.97 -15.99 -30.90
C ILE A 343 -5.24 -17.47 -30.54
N ASN A 344 -4.41 -18.39 -30.98
CA ASN A 344 -4.55 -19.83 -30.72
C ASN A 344 -3.33 -20.43 -30.00
N LYS A 345 -2.33 -19.61 -29.63
CA LYS A 345 -1.17 -20.05 -28.83
C LYS A 345 -0.75 -19.06 -27.72
N HIS A 346 -1.69 -18.29 -27.18
CA HIS A 346 -1.44 -17.39 -26.04
C HIS A 346 -2.08 -17.86 -24.74
N HIS A 347 -1.74 -19.07 -24.30
CA HIS A 347 -1.95 -19.42 -22.89
C HIS A 347 -1.11 -18.52 -21.99
N ASN A 348 0.16 -18.20 -22.31
CA ASN A 348 1.08 -17.60 -21.32
C ASN A 348 0.85 -16.11 -21.02
N SER A 349 0.58 -15.24 -22.00
CA SER A 349 0.38 -13.80 -21.76
C SER A 349 -0.98 -13.51 -21.12
N LEU A 350 -2.03 -14.20 -21.58
CA LEU A 350 -3.34 -14.21 -20.94
C LEU A 350 -3.31 -14.95 -19.60
N PHE A 351 -2.41 -15.91 -19.36
CA PHE A 351 -2.21 -16.55 -18.05
C PHE A 351 -1.50 -15.62 -17.06
N ILE A 352 -0.54 -14.80 -17.49
CA ILE A 352 0.09 -13.77 -16.65
C ILE A 352 -0.93 -12.68 -16.29
N LEU A 353 -1.76 -12.26 -17.25
CA LEU A 353 -2.88 -11.38 -16.93
C LEU A 353 -3.93 -12.07 -16.08
N LYS A 354 -4.36 -13.30 -16.40
CA LYS A 354 -5.33 -14.07 -15.62
C LYS A 354 -4.85 -14.32 -14.20
N SER A 355 -3.59 -14.64 -13.96
CA SER A 355 -3.01 -14.78 -12.62
C SER A 355 -3.07 -13.48 -11.83
N ASN A 356 -2.70 -12.35 -12.46
CA ASN A 356 -2.76 -11.04 -11.83
C ASN A 356 -4.19 -10.52 -11.66
N LEU A 357 -5.09 -10.81 -12.60
CA LEU A 357 -6.52 -10.43 -12.61
C LEU A 357 -7.33 -11.28 -11.62
N ILE A 358 -7.13 -12.59 -11.59
CA ILE A 358 -7.69 -13.49 -10.57
C ILE A 358 -7.19 -13.08 -9.18
N SER A 359 -5.93 -12.63 -9.05
CA SER A 359 -5.41 -12.14 -7.76
C SER A 359 -6.07 -10.82 -7.35
N PHE A 360 -6.32 -9.92 -8.31
CA PHE A 360 -7.04 -8.66 -8.07
C PHE A 360 -8.54 -8.88 -7.77
N THR A 361 -9.20 -9.83 -8.43
CA THR A 361 -10.61 -10.17 -8.16
C THR A 361 -10.77 -10.96 -6.86
N LYS A 362 -9.94 -11.98 -6.60
CA LYS A 362 -9.93 -12.73 -5.33
C LYS A 362 -9.54 -11.89 -4.12
N SER A 363 -8.65 -10.91 -4.26
CA SER A 363 -8.30 -9.99 -3.16
C SER A 363 -9.38 -8.93 -2.87
N ASN A 364 -10.29 -8.70 -3.82
CA ASN A 364 -11.50 -7.91 -3.61
C ASN A 364 -12.70 -8.74 -3.16
N ASP A 365 -12.66 -10.07 -3.29
CA ASP A 365 -13.53 -11.01 -2.58
C ASP A 365 -13.04 -11.20 -1.14
N LEU A 366 -13.35 -10.24 -0.26
CA LEU A 366 -13.07 -10.30 1.18
C LEU A 366 -14.02 -11.26 1.91
N ARG A 367 -13.93 -12.56 1.60
CA ARG A 367 -14.20 -13.63 2.57
C ARG A 367 -12.91 -14.42 2.70
N LEU A 368 -12.34 -14.42 3.91
CA LEU A 368 -11.11 -15.13 4.34
C LEU A 368 -9.83 -14.30 4.20
N LEU A 369 -9.31 -13.80 5.33
CA LEU A 369 -8.10 -14.35 5.95
C LEU A 369 -7.85 -13.69 7.32
N GLN A 370 -7.69 -14.57 8.30
CA GLN A 370 -7.45 -14.29 9.71
C GLN A 370 -5.97 -13.92 9.93
N GLY A 371 -5.69 -13.33 11.10
CA GLY A 371 -4.50 -12.52 11.35
C GLY A 371 -3.17 -13.25 11.58
N LYS A 372 -2.11 -12.44 11.67
CA LYS A 372 -0.93 -12.65 12.52
C LYS A 372 -0.30 -11.27 12.80
N THR A 373 -0.06 -11.00 14.08
CA THR A 373 0.57 -9.80 14.66
C THR A 373 2.08 -9.99 14.78
N ILE A 374 2.86 -8.94 14.49
CA ILE A 374 4.30 -8.84 14.81
C ILE A 374 4.52 -7.51 15.55
N ASN A 375 5.22 -7.56 16.69
CA ASN A 375 5.53 -6.43 17.59
C ASN A 375 6.83 -5.72 17.17
N TYR A 376 6.90 -4.39 17.32
CA TYR A 376 8.09 -3.57 17.06
C TYR A 376 8.72 -3.01 18.35
N ILE A 377 10.06 -2.99 18.41
CA ILE A 377 10.91 -2.41 19.46
C ILE A 377 11.48 -1.08 18.92
N ASN A 378 11.35 0.02 19.68
CA ASN A 378 11.86 1.35 19.32
C ASN A 378 13.28 1.59 19.85
N VAL A 379 14.11 2.30 19.08
CA VAL A 379 15.44 2.82 19.49
C VAL A 379 15.33 4.34 19.65
N SER A 380 16.05 4.91 20.62
CA SER A 380 15.89 6.29 21.14
C SER A 380 16.46 7.39 20.24
N GLU A 381 15.78 8.55 20.18
CA GLU A 381 16.15 9.73 19.38
C GLU A 381 17.55 10.31 19.70
N GLU A 382 18.07 10.08 20.91
CA GLU A 382 19.41 10.51 21.32
C GLU A 382 20.55 9.88 20.49
N GLU A 383 20.39 8.63 20.06
CA GLU A 383 21.41 7.95 19.24
C GLU A 383 21.50 8.55 17.83
N ILE A 384 20.35 8.92 17.25
CA ILE A 384 20.29 9.56 15.91
C ILE A 384 21.04 10.90 15.93
N GLN A 385 20.90 11.68 17.01
CA GLN A 385 21.54 12.98 17.15
C GLN A 385 23.09 12.87 17.21
N LYS A 386 23.60 11.85 17.90
CA LYS A 386 25.05 11.57 18.00
C LYS A 386 25.67 11.34 16.61
N PHE A 387 25.08 10.45 15.81
CA PHE A 387 25.61 10.14 14.48
C PHE A 387 25.37 11.26 13.46
N THR A 388 24.31 12.05 13.62
CA THR A 388 24.08 13.26 12.81
C THR A 388 25.23 14.26 12.98
N SER A 389 25.72 14.45 14.22
CA SER A 389 26.84 15.34 14.51
C SER A 389 28.16 14.83 13.92
N PHE A 390 28.40 13.52 13.96
CA PHE A 390 29.55 12.90 13.29
C PHE A 390 29.53 13.13 11.78
N VAL A 391 28.41 12.80 11.11
CA VAL A 391 28.29 12.96 9.65
C VAL A 391 28.43 14.42 9.25
N GLN A 392 27.89 15.35 10.03
CA GLN A 392 28.02 16.78 9.75
C GLN A 392 29.49 17.23 9.78
N LYS A 393 30.29 16.76 10.75
CA LYS A 393 31.74 17.06 10.78
C LYS A 393 32.47 16.46 9.57
N LEU A 394 32.15 15.22 9.21
CA LEU A 394 32.78 14.49 8.11
C LEU A 394 32.56 15.19 6.76
N ILE A 395 31.37 15.72 6.50
CA ILE A 395 31.04 16.37 5.22
C ILE A 395 31.49 17.83 5.13
N THR A 396 31.97 18.41 6.24
CA THR A 396 32.50 19.78 6.30
C THR A 396 34.01 19.83 6.52
N SER A 397 34.68 18.68 6.67
CA SER A 397 36.12 18.63 6.94
C SER A 397 36.98 19.05 5.74
N ASP A 398 36.48 18.93 4.52
CA ASP A 398 37.12 19.45 3.31
C ASP A 398 36.69 20.91 3.07
N THR A 399 37.64 21.84 3.11
CA THR A 399 37.39 23.29 2.92
C THR A 399 36.90 23.63 1.52
N ASN A 400 37.21 22.82 0.51
CA ASN A 400 36.86 23.06 -0.89
C ASN A 400 35.57 22.33 -1.30
N HIS A 401 35.21 21.23 -0.63
CA HIS A 401 34.07 20.39 -0.98
C HIS A 401 33.13 20.15 0.20
N GLN A 402 32.45 21.20 0.66
CA GLN A 402 31.52 21.10 1.77
C GLN A 402 30.15 20.54 1.36
N GLY A 403 29.54 19.78 2.26
CA GLY A 403 28.21 19.21 2.11
C GLY A 403 27.28 19.54 3.27
N TYR A 404 26.01 19.18 3.11
CA TYR A 404 25.02 19.24 4.17
C TYR A 404 24.15 17.99 4.15
N ILE A 405 23.62 17.60 5.31
CA ILE A 405 22.70 16.46 5.42
C ILE A 405 21.34 16.88 4.84
N GLN A 406 20.93 16.24 3.75
CA GLN A 406 19.61 16.46 3.12
C GLN A 406 18.51 15.67 3.83
N SER A 407 18.83 14.46 4.26
CA SER A 407 17.93 13.62 5.03
C SER A 407 18.70 12.53 5.76
N CYS A 408 18.17 12.12 6.91
CA CYS A 408 18.57 10.91 7.62
C CYS A 408 17.36 9.98 7.63
N VAL A 409 17.56 8.74 7.18
CA VAL A 409 16.53 7.69 7.17
C VAL A 409 17.07 6.51 7.96
N ARG A 410 16.26 5.95 8.84
CA ARG A 410 16.63 4.75 9.58
C ARG A 410 16.42 3.52 8.69
N GLY A 411 17.46 2.69 8.58
CA GLY A 411 17.36 1.35 8.00
C GLY A 411 16.68 0.37 8.96
N ASP A 412 16.75 -0.93 8.65
CA ASP A 412 16.11 -2.02 9.40
C ASP A 412 16.19 -1.88 10.94
N TYR A 413 15.10 -2.26 11.61
CA TYR A 413 14.96 -2.35 13.06
C TYR A 413 16.00 -3.29 13.71
N ASN A 414 16.46 -4.32 13.01
CA ASN A 414 17.40 -5.31 13.58
C ASN A 414 18.88 -4.89 13.48
N ASN A 415 19.27 -4.12 12.46
CA ASN A 415 20.68 -3.78 12.19
C ASN A 415 21.08 -2.36 12.62
N GLN A 416 20.16 -1.58 13.21
CA GLN A 416 20.39 -0.20 13.67
C GLN A 416 21.22 0.65 12.66
N LEU A 417 20.88 0.56 11.38
CA LEU A 417 21.55 1.31 10.32
C LEU A 417 20.92 2.71 10.17
N LEU A 418 21.74 3.73 9.95
CA LEU A 418 21.31 5.09 9.60
C LEU A 418 21.83 5.46 8.22
N PHE A 419 20.97 6.02 7.38
CA PHE A 419 21.26 6.40 6.00
C PHE A 419 21.15 7.92 5.84
N PHE A 420 22.28 8.58 5.58
CA PHE A 420 22.37 10.01 5.40
C PHE A 420 22.53 10.34 3.91
N ASN A 421 21.55 11.04 3.32
CA ASN A 421 21.72 11.64 2.00
C ASN A 421 22.49 12.94 2.13
N ILE A 422 23.56 13.10 1.35
CA ILE A 422 24.40 14.29 1.39
C ILE A 422 24.14 15.16 0.17
N GLY A 423 23.83 16.42 0.43
CA GLY A 423 23.72 17.49 -0.56
C GLY A 423 24.97 18.36 -0.58
N GLY A 424 25.07 19.21 -1.61
CA GLY A 424 26.19 20.14 -1.78
C GLY A 424 27.34 19.57 -2.62
N ASN A 425 28.56 20.01 -2.31
CA ASN A 425 29.77 19.73 -3.07
C ASN A 425 30.58 18.55 -2.48
N TYR A 426 30.21 18.08 -1.29
CA TYR A 426 30.77 16.84 -0.73
C TYR A 426 30.26 15.63 -1.52
N ARG A 427 31.13 15.07 -2.37
CA ARG A 427 30.84 14.02 -3.37
C ARG A 427 31.98 13.00 -3.44
N PHE A 428 32.60 12.73 -2.28
CA PHE A 428 33.78 11.89 -2.17
C PHE A 428 33.47 10.44 -2.58
N CYS A 429 34.31 9.88 -3.46
CA CYS A 429 34.22 8.50 -3.87
C CYS A 429 35.41 7.71 -3.32
N PRO A 430 35.18 6.75 -2.40
CA PRO A 430 36.24 5.91 -1.86
C PRO A 430 37.03 5.16 -2.94
N LYS A 431 36.36 4.77 -4.03
CA LYS A 431 36.99 4.08 -5.17
C LYS A 431 37.98 4.96 -5.94
N LYS A 432 37.66 6.25 -6.12
CA LYS A 432 38.48 7.20 -6.88
C LYS A 432 39.48 7.95 -5.99
N GLY A 433 39.33 7.87 -4.66
CA GLY A 433 40.07 8.67 -3.69
C GLY A 433 39.85 10.18 -3.86
N SER A 434 38.78 10.60 -4.55
CA SER A 434 38.52 12.00 -4.91
C SER A 434 37.02 12.26 -5.12
N HIS A 435 36.64 13.54 -5.20
CA HIS A 435 35.26 13.97 -5.38
C HIS A 435 34.80 13.82 -6.84
N HIS A 436 33.55 13.41 -7.05
CA HIS A 436 32.91 13.49 -8.37
C HIS A 436 32.37 14.89 -8.65
N GLN A 437 32.36 15.29 -9.92
CA GLN A 437 31.82 16.58 -10.35
C GLN A 437 30.28 16.66 -10.27
N HIS A 438 29.54 15.56 -10.50
CA HIS A 438 28.07 15.61 -10.65
C HIS A 438 27.28 14.66 -9.72
N ASN A 439 27.89 13.59 -9.21
CA ASN A 439 27.14 12.53 -8.52
C ASN A 439 27.04 12.79 -7.02
N SER A 440 25.83 12.74 -6.47
CA SER A 440 25.60 12.84 -5.03
C SER A 440 26.06 11.55 -4.32
N VAL A 441 26.37 11.70 -3.03
CA VAL A 441 26.83 10.60 -2.18
C VAL A 441 25.83 10.36 -1.04
N ALA A 442 25.80 9.13 -0.56
CA ALA A 442 25.10 8.77 0.66
C ALA A 442 26.10 8.18 1.66
N ILE A 443 25.87 8.41 2.95
CA ILE A 443 26.68 7.87 4.03
C ILE A 443 25.79 6.90 4.83
N LEU A 444 26.20 5.64 4.88
CA LEU A 444 25.57 4.65 5.75
C LEU A 444 26.39 4.55 7.04
N VAL A 445 25.71 4.49 8.17
CA VAL A 445 26.30 4.31 9.50
C VAL A 445 25.67 3.08 10.15
N ASP A 446 26.49 2.12 10.54
CA ASP A 446 26.11 1.01 11.42
C ASP A 446 26.37 1.44 12.86
N THR A 447 25.28 1.77 13.57
CA THR A 447 25.37 2.31 14.94
C THR A 447 25.78 1.23 15.95
N LYS A 448 25.58 -0.05 15.64
CA LYS A 448 25.93 -1.18 16.50
C LYS A 448 27.43 -1.52 16.39
N LYS A 449 27.97 -1.47 15.17
CA LYS A 449 29.39 -1.74 14.91
C LYS A 449 30.28 -0.50 14.98
N LEU A 450 29.69 0.69 15.11
CA LEU A 450 30.39 1.98 15.04
C LEU A 450 31.22 2.10 13.76
N THR A 451 30.62 1.77 12.63
CA THR A 451 31.27 1.87 11.31
C THR A 451 30.42 2.65 10.32
N TYR A 452 31.05 3.22 9.30
CA TYR A 452 30.36 3.92 8.22
C TYR A 452 30.95 3.61 6.84
N THR A 453 30.13 3.74 5.80
CA THR A 453 30.56 3.64 4.40
C THR A 453 29.98 4.78 3.58
N ILE A 454 30.75 5.28 2.62
CA ILE A 454 30.32 6.33 1.68
C ILE A 454 30.00 5.67 0.34
N ARG A 455 28.78 5.89 -0.16
CA ARG A 455 28.32 5.38 -1.45
C ARG A 455 28.13 6.52 -2.43
N CYS A 456 28.89 6.47 -3.52
CA CYS A 456 28.66 7.32 -4.68
C CYS A 456 27.49 6.76 -5.51
N LYS A 457 26.60 7.62 -6.01
CA LYS A 457 25.47 7.22 -6.86
C LYS A 457 25.84 7.04 -8.35
N ASP A 458 27.13 7.05 -8.67
CA ASP A 458 27.63 6.79 -10.02
C ASP A 458 27.41 5.31 -10.41
N SER A 459 26.77 5.10 -11.55
CA SER A 459 26.52 3.76 -12.13
C SER A 459 27.78 2.90 -12.29
N GLN A 460 28.95 3.50 -12.56
CA GLN A 460 30.21 2.78 -12.72
C GLN A 460 30.86 2.39 -11.37
N CYS A 461 30.31 2.87 -10.26
CA CYS A 461 30.78 2.60 -8.91
C CYS A 461 29.85 1.66 -8.12
N ASN A 462 28.70 1.25 -8.69
CA ASN A 462 27.63 0.51 -7.99
C ASN A 462 27.85 -1.00 -7.81
N ASN A 463 28.87 -1.60 -8.43
CA ASN A 463 29.10 -3.06 -8.44
C ASN A 463 30.24 -3.54 -7.51
N ILE A 464 30.47 -2.89 -6.37
CA ILE A 464 31.56 -3.27 -5.45
C ILE A 464 31.03 -3.42 -4.01
N SER A 465 31.62 -4.35 -3.28
CA SER A 465 31.41 -4.57 -1.85
C SER A 465 31.64 -3.29 -1.03
N PHE A 466 30.89 -3.13 0.05
CA PHE A 466 31.01 -1.98 0.95
C PHE A 466 32.36 -1.95 1.67
N ILE A 467 33.03 -0.81 1.65
CA ILE A 467 34.23 -0.56 2.46
C ILE A 467 33.79 0.22 3.70
N TRP A 468 33.75 -0.48 4.83
CA TRP A 468 33.36 0.08 6.13
C TRP A 468 34.58 0.65 6.85
N ASN A 469 34.48 1.91 7.26
CA ASN A 469 35.47 2.62 8.08
C ASN A 469 34.96 2.69 9.53
N THR A 470 35.86 2.68 10.50
CA THR A 470 35.51 2.86 11.91
C THR A 470 35.18 4.33 12.23
N ILE A 471 34.20 4.52 13.12
CA ILE A 471 33.84 5.81 13.71
C ILE A 471 34.58 5.89 15.05
N GLU A 472 35.54 6.81 15.17
CA GLU A 472 36.26 7.08 16.42
C GLU A 472 35.45 7.93 17.41
#